data_AF-A0A8K0H6W5-F1
#
_entry.id   AF-A0A8K0H6W5-F1
#
_cell.length_a   1.000
_cell.length_b   1.000
_cell.length_c   1.000
_cell.angle_alpha   90.00
_cell.angle_beta   90.00
_cell.angle_gamma   90.00
#
_symmetry.space_group_name_H-M   'P 1'
#
loop_
_entity.id
_entity.type
_entity.pdbx_description
1 polymer ?
#
loop_
_entity_poly.entity_id
_entity_poly.type
_entity_poly.pdbx_seq_one_letter_code
_entity_poly.pdbx_strand_id
1 'polypeptide(L)'
;MGISPSPEQVRRELANLDDKESDRRKSAMEVLKSHVKVLDSQAIPLFLSQVSSTTKLETASLSAVLRISLCEFVVRVHRLKIAPFIDTIMTAIINSWPSLPVLQKGPSFYNWHASKWFWLLPGAALCLRAVVDSDHWRIASDDMVMMVCRHVEEGLDRYPNQTNAYMSLIMALAKHNALVVENYVWDFADSGLRILNDGVVEENCLKQLWAIRMIYFLMKCVSWRYYLKLQLIIEEMELRRFDRMDYVREAAFEAWYMAKEEL
;
A
#
# COMPACT_ATOMS: atom_id res chain seq x y z
N MET A 1 -15.04 23.94 22.16
CA MET A 1 -14.62 24.52 20.87
C MET A 1 -13.12 24.27 20.74
N GLY A 2 -12.71 23.33 19.89
CA GLY A 2 -11.28 23.06 19.67
C GLY A 2 -10.72 24.15 18.76
N ILE A 3 -9.67 24.82 19.19
CA ILE A 3 -8.96 25.80 18.36
C ILE A 3 -8.17 25.01 17.32
N SER A 4 -8.55 25.14 16.05
CA SER A 4 -7.77 24.58 14.95
C SER A 4 -6.34 25.14 15.01
N PRO A 5 -5.30 24.29 14.92
CA PRO A 5 -3.92 24.71 15.11
C PRO A 5 -3.49 25.73 14.04
N SER A 6 -2.66 26.69 14.43
CA SER A 6 -2.19 27.73 13.51
C SER A 6 -1.34 27.11 12.38
N PRO A 7 -1.52 27.53 11.11
CA PRO A 7 -0.71 27.04 9.99
C PRO A 7 0.81 27.17 10.22
N GLU A 8 1.25 28.22 10.93
CA GLU A 8 2.66 28.43 11.25
C GLU A 8 3.20 27.42 12.27
N GLN A 9 2.34 26.95 13.19
CA GLN A 9 2.72 25.88 14.13
C GLN A 9 2.85 24.56 13.38
N VAL A 10 1.93 24.25 12.48
CA VAL A 10 1.98 23.03 11.65
C VAL A 10 3.24 23.02 10.79
N ARG A 11 3.58 24.12 10.10
CA ARG A 11 4.82 24.22 9.31
C ARG A 11 6.07 24.00 10.14
N ARG A 12 6.12 24.57 11.35
CA ARG A 12 7.24 24.40 12.27
C ARG A 12 7.42 22.94 12.67
N GLU A 13 6.34 22.27 13.08
CA GLU A 13 6.43 20.86 13.46
C GLU A 13 6.76 19.96 12.26
N LEU A 14 6.29 20.31 11.06
CA LEU A 14 6.70 19.61 9.83
C LEU A 14 8.19 19.78 9.53
N ALA A 15 8.76 20.96 9.77
CA ALA A 15 10.20 21.18 9.64
C ALA A 15 11.01 20.40 10.69
N ASN A 16 10.45 20.20 11.90
CA ASN A 16 11.07 19.36 12.93
C ASN A 16 11.15 17.87 12.53
N LEU A 17 10.35 17.41 11.55
CA LEU A 17 10.47 16.06 11.00
C LEU A 17 11.75 15.86 10.17
N ASP A 18 12.32 16.95 9.65
CA ASP A 18 13.58 16.97 8.89
C ASP A 18 14.82 17.06 9.81
N ASP A 19 14.62 17.22 11.12
CA ASP A 19 15.71 17.29 12.12
C ASP A 19 16.45 15.93 12.23
N LYS A 20 17.75 15.98 12.55
CA LYS A 20 18.58 14.80 12.79
C LYS A 20 18.30 14.13 14.14
N GLU A 21 17.78 14.87 15.11
CA GLU A 21 17.44 14.36 16.45
C GLU A 21 16.17 13.50 16.46
N SER A 22 16.28 12.27 16.97
CA SER A 22 15.16 11.32 17.03
C SER A 22 14.03 11.79 17.95
N ASP A 23 14.37 12.38 19.09
CA ASP A 23 13.38 12.79 20.09
C ASP A 23 12.57 14.00 19.63
N ARG A 24 13.19 14.94 18.90
CA ARG A 24 12.48 16.06 18.26
C ARG A 24 11.48 15.57 17.21
N ARG A 25 11.88 14.63 16.35
CA ARG A 25 10.97 14.04 15.36
C ARG A 25 9.78 13.34 16.03
N LYS A 26 10.02 12.57 17.10
CA LYS A 26 8.95 11.89 17.85
C LYS A 26 8.00 12.89 18.50
N SER A 27 8.54 13.91 19.16
CA SER A 27 7.75 14.98 19.78
C SER A 27 6.88 15.70 18.74
N ALA A 28 7.48 16.12 17.63
CA ALA A 28 6.78 16.77 16.52
C ALA A 28 5.66 15.88 15.94
N MET A 29 5.93 14.58 15.76
CA MET A 29 4.93 13.62 15.29
C MET A 29 3.74 13.49 16.24
N GLU A 30 3.95 13.44 17.55
CA GLU A 30 2.85 13.39 18.53
C GLU A 30 2.04 14.68 18.57
N VAL A 31 2.69 15.84 18.45
CA VAL A 31 2.01 17.14 18.31
C VAL A 31 1.17 17.15 17.03
N LEU A 32 1.73 16.78 15.88
CA LEU A 32 1.01 16.71 14.61
C LEU A 32 -0.17 15.73 14.66
N LYS A 33 -0.03 14.55 15.27
CA LYS A 33 -1.16 13.63 15.48
C LYS A 33 -2.24 14.23 16.37
N SER A 34 -1.87 14.94 17.44
CA SER A 34 -2.84 15.60 18.32
C SER A 34 -3.61 16.70 17.58
N HIS A 35 -2.92 17.46 16.73
CA HIS A 35 -3.50 18.45 15.81
C HIS A 35 -4.49 17.79 14.84
N VAL A 36 -4.11 16.68 14.22
CA VAL A 36 -4.98 15.94 13.30
C VAL A 36 -6.30 15.56 13.98
N LYS A 37 -6.29 15.10 15.23
CA LYS A 37 -7.52 14.70 15.95
C LYS A 37 -8.55 15.83 16.09
N VAL A 38 -8.12 17.09 16.09
CA VAL A 38 -8.99 18.26 16.30
C VAL A 38 -9.26 19.05 15.02
N LEU A 39 -8.76 18.62 13.86
CA LEU A 39 -9.01 19.29 12.58
C LEU A 39 -10.50 19.28 12.21
N ASP A 40 -11.02 20.43 11.82
CA ASP A 40 -12.29 20.57 11.14
C ASP A 40 -12.18 20.23 9.63
N SER A 41 -13.31 20.07 8.95
CA SER A 41 -13.33 19.71 7.52
C SER A 41 -12.72 20.77 6.59
N GLN A 42 -12.63 22.03 7.01
CA GLN A 42 -12.08 23.13 6.22
C GLN A 42 -10.56 23.26 6.40
N ALA A 43 -10.02 22.79 7.53
CA ALA A 43 -8.60 22.82 7.86
C ALA A 43 -7.83 21.59 7.33
N ILE A 44 -8.49 20.46 7.10
CA ILE A 44 -7.88 19.24 6.53
C ILE A 44 -7.10 19.50 5.23
N PRO A 45 -7.61 20.25 4.23
CA PRO A 45 -6.92 20.45 2.96
C PRO A 45 -5.67 21.31 3.11
N LEU A 46 -5.76 22.35 3.94
CA LEU A 46 -4.64 23.21 4.27
C LEU A 46 -3.55 22.44 5.00
N PHE A 47 -3.94 21.54 5.90
CA PHE A 47 -3.01 20.66 6.59
C PHE A 47 -2.32 19.71 5.61
N LEU A 48 -3.08 19.01 4.78
CA LEU A 48 -2.55 18.07 3.79
C LEU A 48 -1.63 18.76 2.77
N SER A 49 -2.04 19.93 2.26
CA SER A 49 -1.21 20.74 1.37
C SER A 49 0.14 21.10 2.01
N GLN A 50 0.16 21.46 3.30
CA GLN A 50 1.41 21.74 4.03
C GLN A 50 2.28 20.49 4.21
N VAL A 51 1.67 19.33 4.48
CA VAL A 51 2.39 18.05 4.57
C VAL A 51 3.05 17.70 3.22
N SER A 52 2.37 18.00 2.11
CA SER A 52 2.85 17.75 0.74
C SER A 52 3.82 18.80 0.20
N SER A 53 3.69 20.08 0.57
CA SER A 53 4.42 21.19 -0.07
C SER A 53 5.83 21.42 0.45
N THR A 54 6.19 20.94 1.64
CA THR A 54 7.41 21.39 2.33
C THR A 54 8.66 20.56 2.05
N THR A 55 8.74 19.81 0.95
CA THR A 55 10.04 19.23 0.57
C THR A 55 10.06 18.92 -0.92
N LYS A 56 11.11 19.38 -1.62
CA LYS A 56 11.54 18.74 -2.86
C LYS A 56 11.78 17.27 -2.51
N LEU A 57 10.85 16.43 -2.93
CA LEU A 57 10.75 15.02 -2.59
C LEU A 57 11.76 14.20 -3.40
N GLU A 58 12.99 14.72 -3.55
CA GLU A 58 14.03 14.16 -4.39
C GLU A 58 14.87 13.10 -3.65
N THR A 59 14.59 12.84 -2.37
CA THR A 59 15.31 11.82 -1.61
C THR A 59 14.41 11.04 -0.65
N ALA A 60 14.65 9.73 -0.56
CA ALA A 60 14.16 8.83 0.47
C ALA A 60 14.59 9.30 1.87
N SER A 61 13.94 10.30 2.41
CA SER A 61 14.24 10.83 3.74
C SER A 61 13.32 10.19 4.78
N LEU A 62 13.80 10.06 6.01
CA LEU A 62 12.98 9.62 7.14
C LEU A 62 11.78 10.56 7.36
N SER A 63 11.93 11.85 7.02
CA SER A 63 10.86 12.83 7.01
C SER A 63 9.74 12.46 6.03
N ALA A 64 10.06 11.99 4.83
CA ALA A 64 9.05 11.52 3.87
C ALA A 64 8.25 10.33 4.45
N VAL A 65 8.90 9.38 5.13
CA VAL A 65 8.23 8.25 5.81
C VAL A 65 7.27 8.74 6.90
N LEU A 66 7.72 9.69 7.72
CA LEU A 66 6.92 10.28 8.78
C LEU A 66 5.71 11.04 8.23
N ARG A 67 5.88 11.74 7.12
CA ARG A 67 4.78 12.45 6.44
C ARG A 67 3.74 11.50 5.87
N ILE A 68 4.15 10.38 5.26
CA ILE A 68 3.22 9.34 4.81
C ILE A 68 2.46 8.72 5.99
N SER A 69 3.15 8.45 7.11
CA SER A 69 2.50 7.97 8.33
C SER A 69 1.49 8.98 8.89
N LEU A 70 1.76 10.28 8.74
CA LEU A 70 0.84 11.33 9.14
C LEU A 70 -0.37 11.41 8.20
N CYS A 71 -0.19 11.27 6.88
CA CYS A 71 -1.28 11.16 5.91
C CYS A 71 -2.19 9.97 6.23
N GLU A 72 -1.60 8.80 6.51
CA GLU A 72 -2.36 7.62 6.90
C GLU A 72 -3.17 7.87 8.18
N PHE A 73 -2.58 8.57 9.15
CA PHE A 73 -3.28 8.97 10.38
C PHE A 73 -4.45 9.92 10.10
N VAL A 74 -4.28 10.91 9.21
CA VAL A 74 -5.37 11.81 8.77
C VAL A 74 -6.50 11.01 8.15
N VAL A 75 -6.20 10.13 7.21
CA VAL A 75 -7.18 9.28 6.52
C VAL A 75 -7.94 8.42 7.54
N ARG A 76 -7.22 7.82 8.50
CA ARG A 76 -7.81 6.95 9.52
C ARG A 76 -8.73 7.69 10.49
N VAL A 77 -8.36 8.90 10.90
CA VAL A 77 -9.14 9.72 11.85
C VAL A 77 -10.35 10.35 11.19
N HIS A 78 -10.19 10.84 9.96
CA HIS A 78 -11.20 11.68 9.33
C HIS A 78 -12.06 10.98 8.29
N ARG A 79 -11.71 9.78 7.81
CA ARG A 79 -12.44 8.87 6.88
C ARG A 79 -13.52 9.49 5.97
N LEU A 80 -14.63 9.97 6.53
CA LEU A 80 -15.75 10.58 5.82
C LEU A 80 -15.46 12.03 5.34
N LYS A 81 -14.61 12.79 6.03
CA LYS A 81 -14.34 14.22 5.73
C LYS A 81 -13.23 14.44 4.70
N ILE A 82 -12.51 13.39 4.30
CA ILE A 82 -11.40 13.48 3.33
C ILE A 82 -11.87 13.35 1.87
N ALA A 83 -13.16 13.04 1.65
CA ALA A 83 -13.77 12.85 0.33
C ALA A 83 -13.35 13.87 -0.75
N PRO A 84 -13.40 15.19 -0.49
CA PRO A 84 -13.11 16.18 -1.52
C PRO A 84 -11.61 16.29 -1.83
N PHE A 85 -10.76 15.55 -1.10
CA PHE A 85 -9.31 15.71 -1.09
C PHE A 85 -8.58 14.42 -1.45
N ILE A 86 -9.29 13.38 -1.90
CA ILE A 86 -8.71 12.10 -2.33
C ILE A 86 -7.63 12.37 -3.39
N ASP A 87 -7.92 13.14 -4.43
CA ASP A 87 -6.94 13.42 -5.48
C ASP A 87 -5.67 14.09 -4.95
N THR A 88 -5.79 15.06 -4.04
CA THR A 88 -4.63 15.72 -3.43
C THR A 88 -3.79 14.77 -2.59
N ILE A 89 -4.44 13.92 -1.78
CA ILE A 89 -3.77 12.90 -0.96
C ILE A 89 -3.07 11.89 -1.87
N MET A 90 -3.76 11.42 -2.90
CA MET A 90 -3.26 10.44 -3.84
C MET A 90 -2.09 10.97 -4.66
N THR A 91 -2.19 12.18 -5.22
CA THR A 91 -1.08 12.84 -5.90
C THR A 91 0.11 13.03 -4.97
N ALA A 92 -0.11 13.40 -3.70
CA ALA A 92 0.99 13.52 -2.74
C ALA A 92 1.67 12.18 -2.44
N ILE A 93 0.90 11.10 -2.23
CA ILE A 93 1.45 9.78 -1.96
C ILE A 93 2.14 9.22 -3.20
N ILE A 94 1.56 9.38 -4.39
CA ILE A 94 2.13 8.88 -5.64
C ILE A 94 3.38 9.66 -6.02
N ASN A 95 3.39 10.99 -5.86
CA ASN A 95 4.61 11.77 -6.07
C ASN A 95 5.69 11.45 -5.02
N SER A 96 5.29 10.96 -3.83
CA SER A 96 6.22 10.44 -2.82
C SER A 96 6.73 9.05 -3.13
N TRP A 97 6.03 8.32 -4.01
CA TRP A 97 6.55 7.12 -4.59
C TRP A 97 7.70 7.52 -5.50
N PRO A 98 8.93 7.09 -5.20
CA PRO A 98 10.03 7.45 -6.07
C PRO A 98 9.78 6.87 -7.45
N SER A 99 9.76 7.73 -8.47
CA SER A 99 10.14 7.34 -9.82
C SER A 99 11.61 6.94 -9.77
N LEU A 100 11.89 5.70 -9.39
CA LEU A 100 13.26 5.19 -9.30
C LEU A 100 13.82 5.07 -10.73
N PRO A 101 15.05 5.54 -10.99
CA PRO A 101 15.71 5.25 -12.25
C PRO A 101 15.78 3.73 -12.43
N VAL A 102 15.59 3.28 -13.67
CA VAL A 102 15.70 1.86 -14.05
C VAL A 102 17.02 1.32 -13.50
N LEU A 103 16.93 0.47 -12.47
CA LEU A 103 18.09 -0.25 -11.98
C LEU A 103 18.48 -1.22 -13.08
N GLN A 104 19.48 -0.86 -13.88
CA GLN A 104 20.18 -1.83 -14.71
C GLN A 104 20.65 -2.94 -13.75
N LYS A 105 20.17 -4.16 -13.98
CA LYS A 105 20.49 -5.36 -13.19
C LYS A 105 22.00 -5.63 -13.30
N GLY A 106 22.79 -4.98 -12.44
CA GLY A 106 24.22 -5.19 -12.28
C GLY A 106 24.49 -5.82 -10.91
N PRO A 107 25.33 -6.86 -10.79
CA PRO A 107 25.42 -7.71 -9.59
C PRO A 107 26.16 -7.11 -8.39
N SER A 108 26.37 -5.78 -8.29
CA SER A 108 27.27 -5.20 -7.28
C SER A 108 26.79 -3.92 -6.57
N PHE A 109 25.54 -3.47 -6.72
CA PHE A 109 25.04 -2.28 -6.00
C PHE A 109 24.05 -2.64 -4.88
N TYR A 110 24.51 -3.40 -3.87
CA TYR A 110 23.91 -3.33 -2.54
C TYR A 110 24.35 -2.02 -1.87
N ASN A 111 23.80 -0.89 -2.32
CA ASN A 111 24.30 0.43 -1.93
C ASN A 111 23.19 1.30 -1.36
N TRP A 112 23.15 1.37 -0.03
CA TRP A 112 22.64 2.42 0.90
C TRP A 112 21.28 3.11 0.62
N HIS A 113 20.97 3.46 -0.62
CA HIS A 113 19.69 4.02 -1.04
C HIS A 113 18.53 3.03 -0.86
N ALA A 114 18.73 1.72 -1.10
CA ALA A 114 17.69 0.70 -0.92
C ALA A 114 17.14 0.65 0.52
N SER A 115 18.00 0.83 1.53
CA SER A 115 17.60 0.82 2.95
C SER A 115 16.75 2.02 3.37
N LYS A 116 16.82 3.14 2.62
CA LYS A 116 15.98 4.32 2.88
C LYS A 116 14.59 4.21 2.25
N TRP A 117 14.49 3.60 1.07
CA TRP A 117 13.20 3.32 0.41
C TRP A 117 12.40 2.22 1.10
N PHE A 118 13.10 1.33 1.83
CA PHE A 118 12.52 0.20 2.57
C PHE A 118 11.40 0.59 3.56
N TRP A 119 11.35 1.82 4.06
CA TRP A 119 10.29 2.23 5.01
C TRP A 119 9.19 3.09 4.39
N LEU A 120 9.48 3.75 3.26
CA LEU A 120 8.57 4.68 2.60
C LEU A 120 7.40 3.95 1.94
N LEU A 121 7.68 2.76 1.41
CA LEU A 121 6.80 2.08 0.47
C LEU A 121 5.69 1.23 1.12
N PRO A 122 5.91 0.45 2.20
CA PRO A 122 4.81 -0.21 2.91
C PRO A 122 3.89 0.80 3.60
N GLY A 123 4.46 1.88 4.15
CA GLY A 123 3.69 2.98 4.73
C GLY A 123 2.79 3.66 3.70
N ALA A 124 3.30 3.88 2.49
CA ALA A 124 2.52 4.40 1.37
C ALA A 124 1.41 3.44 0.98
N ALA A 125 1.70 2.14 0.81
CA ALA A 125 0.71 1.13 0.48
C ALA A 125 -0.41 1.03 1.53
N LEU A 126 -0.08 1.09 2.82
CA LEU A 126 -1.07 1.11 3.91
C LEU A 126 -1.92 2.40 3.90
N CYS A 127 -1.30 3.55 3.65
CA CYS A 127 -2.00 4.83 3.52
C CYS A 127 -2.98 4.80 2.35
N LEU A 128 -2.52 4.36 1.17
CA LEU A 128 -3.34 4.19 -0.02
C LEU A 128 -4.48 3.23 0.23
N ARG A 129 -4.23 2.10 0.90
CA ARG A 129 -5.28 1.16 1.24
C ARG A 129 -6.35 1.82 2.10
N ALA A 130 -5.97 2.61 3.10
CA ALA A 130 -6.92 3.31 3.94
C ALA A 130 -7.76 4.33 3.15
N VAL A 131 -7.18 4.96 2.11
CA VAL A 131 -7.90 5.84 1.19
C VAL A 131 -8.87 5.03 0.32
N VAL A 132 -8.41 3.90 -0.24
CA VAL A 132 -9.21 2.98 -1.07
C VAL A 132 -10.40 2.40 -0.30
N ASP A 133 -10.19 2.06 0.98
CA ASP A 133 -11.24 1.56 1.87
C ASP A 133 -12.21 2.66 2.38
N SER A 134 -12.01 3.92 1.99
CA SER A 134 -12.94 5.01 2.34
C SER A 134 -14.17 5.01 1.42
N ASP A 135 -15.33 5.39 1.96
CA ASP A 135 -16.61 5.39 1.22
C ASP A 135 -16.59 6.25 -0.06
N HIS A 136 -15.67 7.19 -0.13
CA HIS A 136 -15.55 8.16 -1.21
C HIS A 136 -14.58 7.74 -2.31
N TRP A 137 -13.80 6.67 -2.12
CA TRP A 137 -12.89 6.16 -3.16
C TRP A 137 -13.61 5.80 -4.46
N ARG A 138 -14.92 5.52 -4.41
CA ARG A 138 -15.78 5.31 -5.59
C ARG A 138 -15.76 6.46 -6.60
N ILE A 139 -15.33 7.66 -6.20
CA ILE A 139 -15.21 8.83 -7.09
C ILE A 139 -13.84 8.93 -7.77
N ALA A 140 -12.86 8.10 -7.39
CA ALA A 140 -11.56 8.09 -8.02
C ALA A 140 -11.68 7.73 -9.51
N SER A 141 -10.95 8.45 -10.36
CA SER A 141 -10.94 8.17 -11.80
C SER A 141 -10.23 6.86 -12.11
N ASP A 142 -10.60 6.22 -13.22
CA ASP A 142 -9.92 5.01 -13.69
C ASP A 142 -8.42 5.25 -13.89
N ASP A 143 -8.02 6.43 -14.40
CA ASP A 143 -6.61 6.83 -14.53
C ASP A 143 -5.86 6.81 -13.19
N MET A 144 -6.51 7.28 -12.12
CA MET A 144 -5.93 7.25 -10.78
C MET A 144 -5.76 5.81 -10.29
N VAL A 145 -6.79 4.97 -10.47
CA VAL A 145 -6.74 3.55 -10.08
C VAL A 145 -5.64 2.81 -10.86
N MET A 146 -5.58 2.98 -12.18
CA MET A 146 -4.53 2.41 -13.04
C MET A 146 -3.14 2.87 -12.63
N MET A 147 -2.97 4.13 -12.22
CA MET A 147 -1.71 4.63 -11.71
C MET A 147 -1.31 3.90 -10.43
N VAL A 148 -2.23 3.70 -9.48
CA VAL A 148 -1.95 2.95 -8.24
C VAL A 148 -1.59 1.49 -8.55
N CYS A 149 -2.35 0.82 -9.43
CA CYS A 149 -2.09 -0.57 -9.82
C CYS A 149 -0.66 -0.76 -10.35
N ARG A 150 -0.20 0.11 -11.25
CA ARG A 150 1.18 0.07 -11.78
C ARG A 150 2.24 0.23 -10.70
N HIS A 151 2.07 1.19 -9.79
CA HIS A 151 3.03 1.39 -8.68
C HIS A 151 3.08 0.20 -7.73
N VAL A 152 1.94 -0.45 -7.51
CA VAL A 152 1.83 -1.64 -6.67
C VAL A 152 2.50 -2.85 -7.31
N GLU A 153 2.32 -3.05 -8.61
CA GLU A 153 3.00 -4.10 -9.38
C GLU A 153 4.52 -3.94 -9.29
N GLU A 154 5.04 -2.74 -9.57
CA GLU A 154 6.47 -2.43 -9.44
C GLU A 154 6.99 -2.65 -8.00
N GLY A 155 6.15 -2.36 -7.01
CA GLY A 155 6.48 -2.54 -5.60
C GLY A 155 6.59 -4.00 -5.19
N LEU A 156 5.73 -4.89 -5.71
CA LEU A 156 5.78 -6.32 -5.45
C LEU A 156 7.08 -6.95 -5.97
N ASP A 157 7.52 -6.54 -7.16
CA ASP A 157 8.74 -7.06 -7.80
C ASP A 157 10.03 -6.63 -7.08
N ARG A 158 10.05 -5.41 -6.54
CA ARG A 158 11.27 -4.80 -6.00
C ARG A 158 11.47 -5.01 -4.50
N TYR A 159 10.41 -5.33 -3.76
CA TYR A 159 10.44 -5.41 -2.29
C TYR A 159 9.82 -6.71 -1.75
N PRO A 160 10.43 -7.88 -2.05
CA PRO A 160 9.86 -9.20 -1.75
C PRO A 160 9.67 -9.47 -0.24
N ASN A 161 10.33 -8.71 0.63
CA ASN A 161 10.24 -8.86 2.09
C ASN A 161 9.13 -8.03 2.74
N GLN A 162 8.40 -7.20 1.98
CA GLN A 162 7.38 -6.28 2.52
C GLN A 162 6.08 -6.31 1.72
N THR A 163 5.76 -7.45 1.14
CA THR A 163 4.66 -7.63 0.20
C THR A 163 3.28 -7.60 0.86
N ASN A 164 3.16 -7.82 2.18
CA ASN A 164 1.87 -7.86 2.88
C ASN A 164 1.05 -6.56 2.72
N ALA A 165 1.70 -5.40 2.81
CA ALA A 165 1.01 -4.12 2.65
C ALA A 165 0.44 -3.96 1.24
N TYR A 166 1.23 -4.31 0.22
CA TYR A 166 0.87 -4.30 -1.19
C TYR A 166 -0.26 -5.27 -1.51
N MET A 167 -0.14 -6.54 -1.10
CA MET A 167 -1.18 -7.55 -1.29
C MET A 167 -2.50 -7.09 -0.66
N SER A 168 -2.44 -6.44 0.51
CA SER A 168 -3.62 -5.89 1.14
C SER A 168 -4.25 -4.70 0.41
N LEU A 169 -3.43 -3.86 -0.24
CA LEU A 169 -3.89 -2.77 -1.11
C LEU A 169 -4.51 -3.32 -2.40
N ILE A 170 -3.93 -4.36 -3.02
CA ILE A 170 -4.49 -5.03 -4.20
C ILE A 170 -5.89 -5.54 -3.90
N MET A 171 -6.09 -6.23 -2.78
CA MET A 171 -7.42 -6.71 -2.38
C MET A 171 -8.42 -5.56 -2.20
N ALA A 172 -7.99 -4.43 -1.62
CA ALA A 172 -8.85 -3.27 -1.49
C ALA A 172 -9.20 -2.66 -2.86
N LEU A 173 -8.24 -2.54 -3.79
CA LEU A 173 -8.49 -2.05 -5.15
C LEU A 173 -9.43 -2.97 -5.90
N ALA A 174 -9.20 -4.29 -5.85
CA ALA A 174 -10.07 -5.28 -6.50
C ALA A 174 -11.51 -5.22 -5.97
N LYS A 175 -11.67 -4.96 -4.66
CA LYS A 175 -12.99 -4.82 -4.02
C LYS A 175 -13.78 -3.63 -4.54
N HIS A 176 -13.13 -2.48 -4.75
CA HIS A 176 -13.81 -1.23 -5.05
C HIS A 176 -13.75 -0.83 -6.54
N ASN A 177 -12.81 -1.40 -7.31
CA ASN A 177 -12.57 -1.07 -8.73
C ASN A 177 -12.29 -2.31 -9.57
N ALA A 178 -13.09 -3.37 -9.40
CA ALA A 178 -12.91 -4.65 -10.08
C ALA A 178 -12.68 -4.52 -11.60
N LEU A 179 -13.45 -3.66 -12.28
CA LEU A 179 -13.33 -3.44 -13.74
C LEU A 179 -11.97 -2.89 -14.18
N VAL A 180 -11.40 -1.96 -13.42
CA VAL A 180 -10.08 -1.40 -13.74
C VAL A 180 -8.99 -2.42 -13.39
N VAL A 181 -9.14 -3.10 -12.25
CA VAL A 181 -8.19 -4.10 -11.74
C VAL A 181 -8.15 -5.36 -12.61
N GLU A 182 -9.22 -5.68 -13.34
CA GLU A 182 -9.27 -6.80 -14.29
C GLU A 182 -8.12 -6.74 -15.31
N ASN A 183 -7.68 -5.54 -15.72
CA ASN A 183 -6.55 -5.37 -16.63
C ASN A 183 -5.18 -5.74 -16.02
N TYR A 184 -5.09 -5.91 -14.69
CA TYR A 184 -3.87 -6.20 -13.93
C TYR A 184 -3.92 -7.54 -13.19
N VAL A 185 -5.08 -8.23 -13.24
CA VAL A 185 -5.36 -9.38 -12.39
C VAL A 185 -4.38 -10.53 -12.62
N TRP A 186 -3.93 -10.72 -13.86
CA TRP A 186 -2.96 -11.75 -14.24
C TRP A 186 -1.56 -11.44 -13.71
N ASP A 187 -1.10 -10.19 -13.81
CA ASP A 187 0.21 -9.76 -13.30
C ASP A 187 0.26 -9.83 -11.76
N PHE A 188 -0.85 -9.49 -11.10
CA PHE A 188 -1.00 -9.68 -9.66
C PHE A 188 -1.05 -11.15 -9.26
N ALA A 189 -1.71 -12.01 -10.04
CA ALA A 189 -1.74 -13.44 -9.80
C ALA A 189 -0.34 -14.06 -9.93
N ASP A 190 0.40 -13.68 -10.97
CA ASP A 190 1.78 -14.11 -11.20
C ASP A 190 2.72 -13.67 -10.07
N SER A 191 2.57 -12.42 -9.62
CA SER A 191 3.31 -11.94 -8.46
C SER A 191 2.92 -12.68 -7.17
N GLY A 192 1.63 -12.98 -6.98
CA GLY A 192 1.14 -13.78 -5.86
C GLY A 192 1.73 -15.19 -5.84
N LEU A 193 1.77 -15.88 -6.99
CA LEU A 193 2.37 -17.21 -7.12
C LEU A 193 3.86 -17.19 -6.80
N ARG A 194 4.59 -16.19 -7.30
CA ARG A 194 6.01 -16.01 -6.99
C ARG A 194 6.22 -15.81 -5.48
N ILE A 195 5.46 -14.92 -4.85
CA ILE A 195 5.57 -14.63 -3.41
C ILE A 195 5.17 -15.85 -2.56
N LEU A 196 4.18 -16.63 -3.01
CA LEU A 196 3.81 -17.88 -2.37
C LEU A 196 4.99 -18.86 -2.36
N ASN A 197 5.65 -19.03 -3.50
CA ASN A 197 6.81 -19.91 -3.62
C ASN A 197 8.01 -19.43 -2.81
N ASP A 198 8.31 -18.13 -2.83
CA ASP A 198 9.33 -17.53 -1.96
C ASP A 198 9.01 -17.77 -0.48
N GLY A 199 7.73 -17.64 -0.10
CA GLY A 199 7.26 -17.93 1.26
C GLY A 199 7.42 -19.38 1.69
N VAL A 200 7.44 -20.35 0.76
CA VAL A 200 7.76 -21.75 1.07
C VAL A 200 9.25 -21.92 1.31
N VAL A 201 10.08 -21.36 0.41
CA VAL A 201 11.56 -21.42 0.53
C VAL A 201 12.05 -20.76 1.82
N GLU A 202 11.42 -19.66 2.23
CA GLU A 202 11.76 -18.93 3.45
C GLU A 202 11.07 -19.47 4.71
N GLU A 203 10.27 -20.52 4.62
CA GLU A 203 9.41 -21.02 5.70
C GLU A 203 8.53 -19.93 6.34
N ASN A 204 8.12 -18.94 5.53
CA ASN A 204 7.34 -17.77 5.95
C ASN A 204 5.85 -17.97 5.68
N CYS A 205 5.16 -18.58 6.64
CA CYS A 205 3.73 -18.85 6.59
C CYS A 205 2.85 -17.59 6.43
N LEU A 206 3.32 -16.41 6.85
CA LEU A 206 2.57 -15.16 6.64
C LEU A 206 2.65 -14.71 5.18
N LYS A 207 3.83 -14.77 4.54
CA LYS A 207 3.95 -14.49 3.10
C LYS A 207 3.05 -15.42 2.29
N GLN A 208 3.06 -16.71 2.62
CA GLN A 208 2.20 -17.71 1.98
C GLN A 208 0.72 -17.37 2.16
N LEU A 209 0.27 -17.11 3.39
CA LEU A 209 -1.12 -16.76 3.70
C LEU A 209 -1.61 -15.55 2.91
N TRP A 210 -0.84 -14.45 2.91
CA TRP A 210 -1.25 -13.23 2.22
C TRP A 210 -1.27 -13.40 0.70
N ALA A 211 -0.33 -14.16 0.13
CA ALA A 211 -0.32 -14.48 -1.30
C ALA A 211 -1.55 -15.29 -1.70
N ILE A 212 -1.87 -16.35 -0.94
CA ILE A 212 -3.06 -17.18 -1.17
C ILE A 212 -4.34 -16.34 -1.08
N ARG A 213 -4.47 -15.52 -0.02
CA ARG A 213 -5.63 -14.65 0.18
C ARG A 213 -5.79 -13.63 -0.94
N MET A 214 -4.69 -13.06 -1.41
CA MET A 214 -4.73 -12.13 -2.54
C MET A 214 -5.22 -12.81 -3.81
N ILE A 215 -4.66 -13.98 -4.17
CA ILE A 215 -5.08 -14.74 -5.35
C ILE A 215 -6.56 -15.12 -5.25
N TYR A 216 -6.98 -15.65 -4.10
CA TYR A 216 -8.38 -15.96 -3.83
C TYR A 216 -9.31 -14.74 -3.99
N PHE A 217 -8.90 -13.58 -3.46
CA PHE A 217 -9.71 -12.38 -3.56
C PHE A 217 -9.83 -11.90 -5.01
N LEU A 218 -8.74 -11.99 -5.79
CA LEU A 218 -8.76 -11.66 -7.21
C LEU A 218 -9.65 -12.65 -8.00
N MET A 219 -9.69 -13.93 -7.61
CA MET A 219 -10.64 -14.93 -8.12
C MET A 219 -12.10 -14.59 -7.87
N LYS A 220 -12.41 -13.87 -6.80
CA LYS A 220 -13.78 -13.38 -6.56
C LYS A 220 -14.21 -12.23 -7.47
N CYS A 221 -13.26 -11.52 -8.08
CA CYS A 221 -13.55 -10.24 -8.74
C CYS A 221 -13.77 -10.38 -10.25
N VAL A 222 -13.20 -11.39 -10.89
CA VAL A 222 -13.24 -11.58 -12.35
C VAL A 222 -13.36 -13.07 -12.67
N SER A 223 -13.70 -13.43 -13.91
CA SER A 223 -13.73 -14.83 -14.38
C SER A 223 -12.31 -15.31 -14.69
N TRP A 224 -11.91 -16.47 -14.18
CA TRP A 224 -10.55 -17.02 -14.33
C TRP A 224 -10.43 -18.06 -15.43
N ARG A 225 -11.54 -18.42 -16.08
CA ARG A 225 -11.61 -19.38 -17.18
C ARG A 225 -10.57 -19.17 -18.30
N TYR A 226 -10.17 -17.93 -18.57
CA TYR A 226 -9.20 -17.59 -19.63
C TYR A 226 -7.76 -17.46 -19.14
N TYR A 227 -7.52 -17.62 -17.84
CA TYR A 227 -6.19 -17.52 -17.28
C TYR A 227 -5.38 -18.77 -17.57
N LEU A 228 -4.32 -18.62 -18.38
CA LEU A 228 -3.48 -19.74 -18.82
C LEU A 228 -2.81 -20.51 -17.67
N LYS A 229 -2.66 -19.89 -16.50
CA LYS A 229 -2.03 -20.48 -15.32
C LYS A 229 -3.04 -20.84 -14.22
N LEU A 230 -4.35 -20.91 -14.53
CA LEU A 230 -5.37 -21.34 -13.55
C LEU A 230 -5.06 -22.75 -13.02
N GLN A 231 -4.66 -23.66 -13.90
CA GLN A 231 -4.27 -25.02 -13.51
C GLN A 231 -3.07 -25.03 -12.55
N LEU A 232 -2.09 -24.16 -12.76
CA LEU A 232 -0.96 -24.00 -11.85
C LEU A 232 -1.42 -23.50 -10.47
N ILE A 233 -2.34 -22.54 -10.41
CA ILE A 233 -2.92 -22.09 -9.13
C ILE A 233 -3.58 -23.26 -8.42
N ILE A 234 -4.39 -24.05 -9.11
CA ILE A 234 -5.06 -25.21 -8.52
C ILE A 234 -4.03 -26.18 -7.91
N GLU A 235 -2.98 -26.51 -8.64
CA GLU A 235 -1.91 -27.41 -8.17
C GLU A 235 -1.18 -26.84 -6.96
N GLU A 236 -0.81 -25.56 -7.02
CA GLU A 236 -0.12 -24.89 -5.91
C GLU A 236 -1.01 -24.87 -4.66
N MET A 237 -2.29 -24.53 -4.77
CA MET A 237 -3.24 -24.52 -3.65
C MET A 237 -3.49 -25.92 -3.09
N GLU A 238 -3.60 -26.95 -3.94
CA GLU A 238 -3.77 -28.34 -3.53
C GLU A 238 -2.65 -28.81 -2.59
N LEU A 239 -1.40 -28.47 -2.93
CA LEU A 239 -0.24 -28.79 -2.11
C LEU A 239 -0.33 -28.16 -0.70
N ARG A 240 -0.90 -26.95 -0.58
CA ARG A 240 -0.98 -26.21 0.70
C ARG A 240 -2.21 -26.57 1.54
N ARG A 241 -3.13 -27.37 1.00
CA ARG A 241 -4.23 -27.98 1.80
C ARG A 241 -3.72 -28.95 2.88
N PHE A 242 -2.44 -29.30 2.85
CA PHE A 242 -1.79 -30.13 3.86
C PHE A 242 -0.71 -29.36 4.64
N ASP A 243 -0.73 -28.02 4.57
CA ASP A 243 0.21 -27.19 5.33
C ASP A 243 0.06 -27.43 6.84
N ARG A 244 1.19 -27.31 7.55
CA ARG A 244 1.26 -27.47 9.00
C ARG A 244 0.44 -26.40 9.73
N MET A 245 0.37 -25.20 9.18
CA MET A 245 -0.30 -24.05 9.78
C MET A 245 -1.76 -24.02 9.33
N ASP A 246 -2.68 -24.17 10.29
CA ASP A 246 -4.12 -24.31 10.02
C ASP A 246 -4.68 -23.16 9.17
N TYR A 247 -4.28 -21.92 9.43
CA TYR A 247 -4.75 -20.76 8.68
C TYR A 247 -4.25 -20.71 7.22
N VAL A 248 -3.08 -21.29 6.91
CA VAL A 248 -2.58 -21.42 5.53
C VAL A 248 -3.40 -22.49 4.82
N ARG A 249 -3.61 -23.62 5.49
CA ARG A 249 -4.43 -24.73 4.99
C ARG A 249 -5.85 -24.30 4.67
N GLU A 250 -6.51 -23.57 5.57
CA GLU A 250 -7.86 -23.05 5.36
C GLU A 250 -7.93 -22.10 4.16
N ALA A 251 -7.00 -21.13 4.09
CA ALA A 251 -6.96 -20.20 2.97
C ALA A 251 -6.69 -20.91 1.64
N ALA A 252 -5.80 -21.90 1.62
CA ALA A 252 -5.49 -22.70 0.44
C ALA A 252 -6.69 -23.53 0.00
N PHE A 253 -7.46 -24.09 0.93
CA PHE A 253 -8.68 -24.83 0.62
C PHE A 253 -9.74 -23.94 -0.03
N GLU A 254 -9.99 -22.74 0.51
CA GLU A 254 -10.93 -21.78 -0.07
C GLU A 254 -10.51 -21.37 -1.49
N ALA A 255 -9.22 -21.06 -1.67
CA ALA A 255 -8.66 -20.69 -2.98
C ALA A 255 -8.74 -21.84 -3.99
N TRP A 256 -8.39 -23.05 -3.56
CA TRP A 256 -8.45 -24.25 -4.39
C TRP A 256 -9.87 -24.55 -4.86
N TYR A 257 -10.84 -24.51 -3.94
CA TYR A 257 -12.24 -24.81 -4.25
C TYR A 257 -12.77 -23.84 -5.31
N MET A 258 -12.52 -22.54 -5.12
CA MET A 258 -12.90 -21.50 -6.08
C MET A 258 -12.24 -21.69 -7.43
N ALA A 259 -10.93 -21.95 -7.46
CA ALA A 259 -10.21 -22.16 -8.71
C ALA A 259 -10.74 -23.39 -9.48
N LYS A 260 -11.20 -24.43 -8.78
CA LYS A 260 -11.84 -25.61 -9.37
C LYS A 260 -13.21 -25.33 -9.97
N GLU A 261 -13.98 -24.38 -9.42
CA GLU A 261 -15.28 -24.00 -9.96
C GLU A 261 -15.18 -23.22 -11.29
N GLU A 262 -14.02 -22.67 -11.60
CA GLU A 262 -13.74 -21.87 -12.81
C GLU A 262 -13.28 -22.72 -14.03
N LEU A 263 -13.06 -24.02 -13.85
CA LEU A 263 -12.69 -24.99 -14.89
C LEU A 263 -13.93 -25.52 -15.66
#